data_AF-A0A1C6ATL0-F1
#
_entry.id   AF-A0A1C6ATL0-F1
#
_cell.length_a   1.000
_cell.length_b   1.000
_cell.length_c   1.000
_cell.angle_alpha   90.00
_cell.angle_beta   90.00
_cell.angle_gamma   90.00
#
_symmetry.space_group_name_H-M   'P 1'
#
loop_
_entity.id
_entity.type
_entity.pdbx_description
1 polymer ?
#
loop_
_entity_poly.entity_id
_entity_poly.type
_entity_poly.pdbx_seq_one_letter_code
_entity_poly.pdbx_strand_id
1 'polypeptide(L)'
;MVILNYNNKKYIEITEDEVIFYRFYGKRRLKLDNIRACYMDDNYRIIILYNNGIRSYGIPNVKPDNKVALGILVDKLNKNQVVFSSQYVLNWWIWIGYFPIAFINIKQSHTILGVLFWIIYIVVIASIMGSYVGNNGIFIYDIEAKLIKVGANEKKMKIYKVKEDNYYFDFKKENNAYFFKRNKKKNRATIIIPRNVIYPIYYKEKLDELYNLSNDIADKEKQL
;
A
#
# COMPACT_ATOMS: atom_id res chain seq x y z
N MET A 1 21.69 -3.69 14.37
CA MET A 1 21.29 -2.26 14.31
C MET A 1 20.09 -2.07 15.22
N VAL A 2 20.04 -1.01 16.03
CA VAL A 2 18.94 -0.75 16.97
C VAL A 2 18.40 0.66 16.77
N ILE A 3 17.08 0.78 16.71
CA ILE A 3 16.34 2.04 16.58
C ILE A 3 15.55 2.24 17.85
N LEU A 4 15.75 3.38 18.50
CA LEU A 4 15.11 3.72 19.77
C LEU A 4 13.95 4.69 19.55
N ASN A 5 12.93 4.59 20.41
CA ASN A 5 11.88 5.60 20.50
C ASN A 5 12.37 6.86 21.26
N TYR A 6 11.52 7.88 21.35
CA TYR A 6 11.84 9.10 22.12
C TYR A 6 12.25 8.85 23.58
N ASN A 7 11.73 7.79 24.20
CA ASN A 7 12.03 7.42 25.58
C ASN A 7 13.25 6.47 25.72
N ASN A 8 14.11 6.41 24.70
CA ASN A 8 15.29 5.52 24.63
C ASN A 8 14.98 4.02 24.78
N LYS A 9 13.74 3.59 24.60
CA LYS A 9 13.38 2.16 24.58
C LYS A 9 13.60 1.61 23.19
N LYS A 10 14.10 0.36 23.11
CA LYS A 10 14.21 -0.39 21.85
C LYS A 10 12.86 -0.39 21.14
N TYR A 11 12.86 0.08 19.90
CA TYR A 11 11.67 0.15 19.09
C TYR A 11 11.75 -0.80 17.90
N ILE A 12 12.91 -0.84 17.24
CA ILE A 12 13.24 -1.83 16.21
C ILE A 12 14.67 -2.33 16.46
N GLU A 13 14.89 -3.61 16.25
CA GLU A 13 16.21 -4.23 16.27
C GLU A 13 16.36 -5.13 15.04
N ILE A 14 17.43 -4.94 14.29
CA ILE A 14 17.90 -5.88 13.26
C ILE A 14 19.06 -6.68 13.84
N THR A 15 18.90 -8.00 13.82
CA THR A 15 19.95 -9.00 14.06
C THR A 15 20.42 -9.56 12.71
N GLU A 16 21.23 -10.62 12.72
CA GLU A 16 21.70 -11.29 11.50
C GLU A 16 20.56 -11.94 10.70
N ASP A 17 19.61 -12.56 11.39
CA ASP A 17 18.56 -13.38 10.74
C ASP A 17 17.17 -12.77 10.82
N GLU A 18 16.93 -11.79 11.70
CA GLU A 18 15.60 -11.25 11.94
C GLU A 18 15.55 -9.74 12.16
N VAL A 19 14.39 -9.18 11.85
CA VAL A 19 13.98 -7.85 12.32
C VAL A 19 12.90 -8.01 13.39
N ILE A 20 13.12 -7.32 14.51
CA ILE A 20 12.28 -7.36 15.71
C ILE A 20 11.63 -5.99 15.87
N PHE A 21 10.30 -5.96 15.85
CA PHE A 21 9.48 -4.78 16.14
C PHE A 21 8.96 -4.87 17.56
N TYR A 22 9.35 -3.93 18.41
CA TYR A 22 8.89 -3.83 19.80
C TYR A 22 7.58 -3.03 19.86
N ARG A 23 6.59 -3.57 20.56
CA ARG A 23 5.29 -2.95 20.82
C ARG A 23 5.06 -2.86 22.33
N PHE A 24 4.06 -2.07 22.73
CA PHE A 24 3.67 -1.95 24.15
C PHE A 24 3.42 -3.30 24.82
N TYR A 25 2.78 -4.24 24.11
CA TYR A 25 2.44 -5.58 24.63
C TYR A 25 3.18 -6.71 23.91
N GLY A 26 4.50 -6.56 23.71
CA GLY A 26 5.36 -7.64 23.24
C GLY A 26 6.19 -7.30 22.01
N LYS A 27 6.73 -8.34 21.37
CA LYS A 27 7.63 -8.22 20.22
C LYS A 27 7.10 -9.02 19.03
N ARG A 28 7.26 -8.50 17.83
CA ARG A 28 7.02 -9.22 16.58
C ARG A 28 8.34 -9.43 15.87
N ARG A 29 8.61 -10.68 15.49
CA ARG A 29 9.84 -11.10 14.83
C ARG A 29 9.53 -11.50 13.39
N LEU A 30 10.31 -11.00 12.45
CA LEU A 30 10.24 -11.38 11.03
C LEU A 30 11.63 -11.86 10.61
N LYS A 31 11.71 -13.07 10.05
CA LYS A 31 12.95 -13.56 9.44
C LYS A 31 13.28 -12.74 8.21
N LEU A 32 14.55 -12.34 8.04
CA LEU A 32 14.99 -11.50 6.95
C LEU A 32 14.82 -12.20 5.59
N ASP A 33 15.07 -13.51 5.50
CA ASP A 33 14.93 -14.30 4.25
C ASP A 33 13.51 -14.32 3.70
N ASN A 34 12.53 -14.09 4.57
CA ASN A 34 11.12 -14.06 4.21
C ASN A 34 10.65 -12.66 3.77
N ILE A 35 11.50 -11.64 3.91
CA ILE A 35 11.18 -10.26 3.48
C ILE A 35 11.54 -10.13 2.02
N ARG A 36 10.54 -9.79 1.20
CA ARG A 36 10.70 -9.73 -0.26
C ARG A 36 10.83 -8.31 -0.78
N ALA A 37 10.13 -7.38 -0.15
CA ALA A 37 10.18 -5.96 -0.48
C ALA A 37 9.71 -5.14 0.72
N CYS A 38 10.17 -3.90 0.80
CA CYS A 38 9.87 -3.00 1.91
C CYS A 38 9.86 -1.55 1.40
N TYR A 39 8.95 -0.75 1.92
CA TYR A 39 9.00 0.70 1.77
C TYR A 39 8.49 1.40 3.04
N MET A 40 8.77 2.69 3.14
CA MET A 40 8.27 3.56 4.21
C MET A 40 7.60 4.79 3.61
N ASP A 41 6.38 5.09 4.08
CA ASP A 41 5.63 6.28 3.69
C ASP A 41 5.97 7.51 4.55
N ASP A 42 5.51 8.68 4.12
CA ASP A 42 5.64 9.96 4.82
C ASP A 42 4.97 10.01 6.20
N ASN A 43 4.11 9.05 6.52
CA ASN A 43 3.52 8.84 7.83
C ASN A 43 4.40 7.93 8.74
N TYR A 44 5.64 7.64 8.31
CA TYR A 44 6.57 6.76 9.02
C TYR A 44 5.99 5.37 9.30
N ARG A 45 5.19 4.85 8.36
CA ARG A 45 4.74 3.45 8.37
C ARG A 45 5.65 2.63 7.48
N ILE A 46 6.30 1.63 8.07
CA ILE A 46 7.05 0.63 7.31
C ILE A 46 6.07 -0.45 6.84
N ILE A 47 6.04 -0.67 5.54
CA ILE A 47 5.16 -1.64 4.88
C ILE A 47 6.05 -2.70 4.24
N ILE A 48 5.87 -3.94 4.67
CA ILE A 48 6.73 -5.07 4.35
C ILE A 48 5.90 -6.12 3.61
N LEU A 49 6.37 -6.53 2.44
CA LEU A 49 5.94 -7.76 1.81
C LEU A 49 6.72 -8.92 2.43
N TYR A 50 6.05 -9.66 3.31
CA TYR A 50 6.63 -10.76 4.08
C TYR A 50 5.97 -12.08 3.67
N ASN A 51 6.75 -13.01 3.14
CA ASN A 51 6.24 -14.16 2.40
C ASN A 51 5.18 -13.68 1.38
N ASN A 52 3.96 -14.22 1.49
CA ASN A 52 2.84 -13.96 0.59
C ASN A 52 1.85 -12.94 1.18
N GLY A 53 2.23 -12.25 2.26
CA GLY A 53 1.36 -11.34 3.01
C GLY A 53 2.00 -9.97 3.26
N ILE A 54 1.18 -9.01 3.63
CA ILE A 54 1.61 -7.64 3.88
C ILE A 54 1.58 -7.38 5.38
N ARG A 55 2.66 -6.80 5.90
CA ARG A 55 2.76 -6.38 7.30
C ARG A 55 3.01 -4.88 7.33
N SER A 56 2.20 -4.17 8.10
CA SER A 56 2.36 -2.73 8.32
C SER A 56 2.73 -2.45 9.78
N TYR A 57 3.71 -1.58 9.96
CA TYR A 57 4.21 -1.14 11.25
C TYR A 57 4.27 0.39 11.26
N GLY A 58 3.35 1.01 12.00
CA GLY A 58 3.41 2.45 12.26
C GLY A 58 4.47 2.75 13.31
N ILE A 59 5.26 3.80 13.06
CA ILE A 59 6.37 4.20 13.92
C ILE A 59 6.20 5.68 14.33
N PRO A 60 5.13 6.02 15.09
CA PRO A 60 4.72 7.41 15.31
C PRO A 60 5.70 8.29 16.12
N ASN A 61 6.75 7.75 16.74
CA ASN A 61 7.53 8.47 17.76
C ASN A 61 9.04 8.13 17.71
N VAL A 62 9.68 8.45 16.59
CA VAL A 62 11.12 8.20 16.38
C VAL A 62 11.89 9.51 16.57
N LYS A 63 12.99 9.45 17.32
CA LYS A 63 13.90 10.59 17.44
C LYS A 63 14.41 11.04 16.07
N PRO A 64 14.63 12.34 15.83
CA PRO A 64 15.13 12.85 14.54
C PRO A 64 16.39 12.13 14.07
N ASP A 65 17.36 11.91 14.96
CA ASP A 65 18.64 11.25 14.66
C ASP A 65 18.47 9.79 14.21
N ASN A 66 17.39 9.14 14.67
CA ASN A 66 17.05 7.76 14.32
C ASN A 66 16.21 7.64 13.03
N LYS A 67 15.77 8.76 12.43
CA LYS A 67 15.04 8.73 11.14
C LYS A 67 15.94 8.27 10.00
N VAL A 68 17.21 8.68 10.02
CA VAL A 68 18.21 8.21 9.04
C VAL A 68 18.40 6.70 9.18
N ALA A 69 18.46 6.19 10.41
CA ALA A 69 18.57 4.75 10.67
C ALA A 69 17.35 3.96 10.16
N LEU A 70 16.14 4.55 10.16
CA LEU A 70 14.96 3.95 9.54
C LEU A 70 15.07 3.88 8.02
N GLY A 71 15.63 4.90 7.38
CA GLY A 71 15.91 4.86 5.94
C GLY A 71 16.84 3.71 5.59
N ILE A 72 17.98 3.63 6.28
CA ILE A 72 18.95 2.54 6.13
C ILE A 72 18.31 1.17 6.41
N LEU A 73 17.41 1.07 7.38
CA LEU A 73 16.64 -0.14 7.65
C LEU A 73 15.82 -0.55 6.43
N VAL A 74 15.02 0.36 5.87
CA VAL A 74 14.14 0.07 4.74
C VAL A 74 14.95 -0.36 3.51
N ASP A 75 16.05 0.36 3.23
CA ASP A 75 16.94 0.03 2.13
C ASP A 75 17.58 -1.36 2.31
N LYS A 76 18.03 -1.70 3.54
CA LYS A 76 18.55 -3.04 3.85
C LYS A 76 17.51 -4.15 3.74
N LEU A 77 16.25 -3.85 4.04
CA LEU A 77 15.15 -4.81 3.92
C LEU A 77 14.70 -4.99 2.46
N ASN A 78 14.99 -4.03 1.58
CA ASN A 78 14.62 -4.07 0.17
C ASN A 78 15.83 -4.34 -0.75
N LYS A 79 16.54 -5.45 -0.49
CA LYS A 79 17.82 -5.78 -1.13
C LYS A 79 17.77 -5.83 -2.67
N ASN A 80 16.66 -6.32 -3.23
CA ASN A 80 16.53 -6.56 -4.68
C ASN A 80 16.00 -5.34 -5.44
N GLN A 81 16.14 -4.15 -4.85
CA GLN A 81 15.66 -2.88 -5.40
C GLN A 81 14.25 -2.97 -5.98
N VAL A 82 13.27 -3.40 -5.19
CA VAL A 82 11.90 -3.59 -5.67
C VAL A 82 11.05 -2.36 -5.37
N VAL A 83 10.29 -1.88 -6.36
CA VAL A 83 9.20 -0.92 -6.12
C VAL A 83 7.94 -1.71 -5.79
N PHE A 84 7.56 -1.70 -4.52
CA PHE A 84 6.41 -2.44 -4.02
C PHE A 84 5.31 -1.49 -3.55
N SER A 85 4.06 -1.79 -3.87
CA SER A 85 2.91 -1.17 -3.24
C SER A 85 1.80 -2.19 -3.02
N SER A 86 0.96 -1.90 -2.03
CA SER A 86 -0.28 -2.62 -1.86
C SER A 86 -1.32 -1.74 -1.21
N GLN A 87 -2.57 -1.97 -1.60
CA GLN A 87 -3.72 -1.34 -0.97
C GLN A 87 -4.21 -2.18 0.19
N TYR A 88 -4.42 -1.52 1.33
CA TYR A 88 -4.98 -2.16 2.51
C TYR A 88 -6.46 -2.45 2.27
N VAL A 89 -6.83 -3.73 2.35
CA VAL A 89 -8.24 -4.14 2.34
C VAL A 89 -8.81 -3.84 3.72
N LEU A 90 -9.76 -2.92 3.81
CA LEU A 90 -10.69 -2.99 4.94
C LEU A 90 -11.53 -4.25 4.78
N ASN A 91 -11.53 -5.08 5.81
CA ASN A 91 -12.29 -6.31 5.82
C ASN A 91 -13.78 -5.97 5.71
N TRP A 92 -14.34 -6.10 4.51
CA TRP A 92 -15.71 -5.66 4.20
C TRP A 92 -16.76 -6.30 5.13
N TRP A 93 -16.47 -7.49 5.64
CA TRP A 93 -17.28 -8.22 6.62
C TRP A 93 -17.49 -7.45 7.93
N ILE A 94 -16.50 -6.65 8.36
CA ILE A 94 -16.64 -5.79 9.55
C ILE A 94 -17.72 -4.73 9.29
N TRP A 95 -17.81 -4.21 8.06
CA TRP A 95 -18.80 -3.20 7.68
C TRP A 95 -20.20 -3.75 7.48
N ILE A 96 -20.32 -4.96 6.95
CA ILE A 96 -21.62 -5.66 6.87
C ILE A 96 -22.24 -5.79 8.26
N GLY A 97 -21.46 -6.05 9.30
CA GLY A 97 -21.95 -6.15 10.67
C GLY A 97 -22.62 -4.87 11.20
N TYR A 98 -22.28 -3.71 10.66
CA TYR A 98 -22.86 -2.44 11.07
C TYR A 98 -24.21 -2.11 10.41
N PHE A 99 -24.54 -2.70 9.25
CA PHE A 99 -25.83 -2.47 8.59
C PHE A 99 -27.01 -3.05 9.39
N PRO A 100 -26.98 -4.31 9.87
CA PRO A 100 -28.04 -4.87 10.71
C PRO A 100 -28.31 -4.02 11.96
N ILE A 101 -27.27 -3.48 12.59
CA ILE A 101 -27.42 -2.59 13.75
C ILE A 101 -28.23 -1.35 13.36
N ALA A 102 -27.90 -0.70 12.24
CA ALA A 102 -28.64 0.46 11.77
C ALA A 102 -30.10 0.12 11.42
N PHE A 103 -30.36 -1.00 10.73
CA PHE A 103 -31.72 -1.44 10.40
C PHE A 103 -32.57 -1.78 11.63
N ILE A 104 -32.00 -2.46 12.62
CA ILE A 104 -32.68 -2.78 13.88
C ILE A 104 -33.07 -1.49 14.61
N ASN A 105 -32.14 -0.54 14.69
CA ASN A 105 -32.39 0.71 15.40
C ASN A 105 -33.37 1.63 14.65
N ILE A 106 -33.42 1.61 13.30
CA ILE A 106 -34.47 2.30 12.54
C ILE A 106 -35.85 1.74 12.90
N LYS A 107 -35.99 0.42 12.95
CA LYS A 107 -37.26 -0.25 13.27
C LYS A 107 -37.72 0.00 14.71
N GLN A 108 -36.77 0.14 15.64
CA GLN A 108 -37.05 0.38 17.06
C GLN A 108 -37.14 1.86 17.44
N SER A 109 -36.78 2.78 16.52
CA SER A 109 -36.79 4.21 16.84
C SER A 109 -38.22 4.74 16.94
N HIS A 110 -38.53 5.34 18.09
CA HIS A 110 -39.81 6.02 18.34
C HIS A 110 -39.79 7.51 17.96
N THR A 111 -38.66 8.02 17.46
CA THR A 111 -38.51 9.43 17.09
C THR A 111 -38.04 9.58 15.64
N ILE A 112 -38.52 10.64 14.99
CA ILE A 112 -38.12 11.01 13.63
C ILE A 112 -36.61 11.32 13.59
N LEU A 113 -36.08 11.98 14.63
CA LEU A 113 -34.64 12.28 14.75
C LEU A 113 -33.80 11.00 14.84
N GLY A 114 -34.25 9.99 15.59
CA GLY A 114 -33.57 8.70 15.66
C GLY A 114 -33.57 7.98 14.31
N VAL A 115 -34.69 7.99 13.58
CA VAL A 115 -34.77 7.41 12.23
C VAL A 115 -33.80 8.12 11.28
N LEU A 116 -33.79 9.45 11.27
CA LEU A 116 -32.90 10.26 10.42
C LEU A 116 -31.42 10.00 10.73
N PHE A 117 -31.03 9.93 12.01
CA PHE A 117 -29.67 9.63 12.42
C PHE A 117 -29.17 8.31 11.83
N TRP A 118 -29.96 7.24 11.93
CA TRP A 118 -29.56 5.92 11.41
C TRP A 118 -29.57 5.84 9.89
N ILE A 119 -30.43 6.59 9.20
CA ILE A 119 -30.37 6.73 7.73
C ILE A 119 -29.07 7.43 7.32
N ILE A 120 -28.71 8.53 7.97
CA ILE A 120 -27.45 9.25 7.71
C ILE A 120 -26.25 8.33 7.97
N TYR A 121 -26.28 7.56 9.07
CA TYR A 121 -25.25 6.56 9.37
C TYR A 121 -25.08 5.55 8.24
N ILE A 122 -26.16 4.98 7.71
CA ILE A 122 -26.12 4.05 6.56
C ILE A 122 -25.49 4.72 5.34
N VAL A 123 -25.89 5.95 5.02
CA VAL A 123 -25.34 6.70 3.89
C VAL A 123 -23.84 6.93 4.07
N VAL A 124 -23.39 7.36 5.25
CA VAL A 124 -21.97 7.59 5.54
C VAL A 124 -21.18 6.29 5.40
N ILE A 125 -21.65 5.18 5.96
CA ILE A 125 -21.00 3.87 5.84
C ILE A 125 -20.95 3.42 4.38
N ALA A 126 -22.03 3.59 3.63
CA ALA A 126 -22.08 3.25 2.21
C ALA A 126 -21.14 4.12 1.35
N SER A 127 -21.05 5.42 1.63
CA SER A 127 -20.13 6.35 0.97
C SER A 127 -18.66 6.02 1.27
N ILE A 128 -18.35 5.71 2.53
CA ILE A 128 -17.04 5.20 2.95
C ILE A 128 -16.75 3.93 2.15
N MET A 129 -17.64 2.93 2.14
CA MET A 129 -17.45 1.69 1.38
C MET A 129 -17.21 1.94 -0.12
N GLY A 130 -17.99 2.80 -0.76
CA GLY A 130 -17.86 3.15 -2.18
C GLY A 130 -16.51 3.79 -2.53
N SER A 131 -15.96 4.60 -1.62
CA SER A 131 -14.65 5.24 -1.81
C SER A 131 -13.46 4.27 -1.73
N TYR A 132 -13.64 3.10 -1.09
CA TYR A 132 -12.59 2.08 -0.94
C TYR A 132 -12.68 0.92 -1.94
N VAL A 133 -13.55 1.00 -2.96
CA VAL A 133 -13.64 0.00 -4.06
C VAL A 133 -12.46 0.13 -5.07
N GLY A 134 -11.34 0.72 -4.63
CA GLY A 134 -10.06 0.67 -5.34
C GLY A 134 -9.56 -0.77 -5.40
N ASN A 135 -9.13 -1.22 -6.58
CA ASN A 135 -8.88 -2.63 -6.83
C ASN A 135 -7.75 -3.19 -5.97
N ASN A 136 -8.10 -4.25 -5.23
CA ASN A 136 -7.24 -5.09 -4.42
C ASN A 136 -6.05 -5.64 -5.22
N GLY A 137 -4.84 -5.25 -4.84
CA GLY A 137 -3.65 -5.74 -5.51
C GLY A 137 -2.36 -5.47 -4.76
N ILE A 138 -1.43 -6.39 -4.91
CA ILE A 138 -0.01 -6.17 -4.74
C ILE A 138 0.54 -5.77 -6.11
N PHE A 139 1.24 -4.64 -6.15
CA PHE A 139 2.07 -4.22 -7.27
C PHE A 139 3.54 -4.40 -6.87
N ILE A 140 4.30 -5.03 -7.74
CA ILE A 140 5.74 -5.22 -7.62
C ILE A 140 6.34 -4.84 -8.96
N TYR A 141 7.24 -3.88 -8.98
CA TYR A 141 8.13 -3.66 -10.09
C TYR A 141 9.55 -4.05 -9.69
N ASP A 142 10.04 -5.09 -10.36
CA ASP A 142 11.38 -5.59 -10.27
C ASP A 142 12.25 -4.79 -11.24
N ILE A 143 13.08 -3.89 -10.68
CA ILE A 143 13.85 -2.92 -11.46
C ILE A 143 14.85 -3.65 -12.36
N GLU A 144 15.57 -4.63 -11.81
CA GLU A 144 16.61 -5.37 -12.53
C GLU A 144 16.03 -6.20 -13.67
N ALA A 145 14.97 -6.98 -13.38
CA ALA A 145 14.34 -7.81 -14.39
C ALA A 145 13.46 -7.02 -15.37
N LYS A 146 13.16 -5.75 -15.06
CA LYS A 146 12.19 -4.90 -15.78
C LYS A 146 10.82 -5.59 -15.93
N LEU A 147 10.38 -6.24 -14.85
CA LEU A 147 9.12 -6.99 -14.79
C LEU A 147 8.17 -6.35 -13.80
N ILE A 148 6.91 -6.22 -14.20
CA ILE A 148 5.81 -5.80 -13.34
C ILE A 148 5.00 -7.05 -12.97
N LYS A 149 4.77 -7.24 -11.67
CA LYS A 149 3.94 -8.32 -11.14
C LYS A 149 2.76 -7.71 -10.40
N VAL A 150 1.56 -8.13 -10.79
CA VAL A 150 0.32 -7.57 -10.28
C VAL A 150 -0.66 -8.69 -9.95
N GLY A 151 -1.20 -8.70 -8.74
CA GLY A 151 -2.24 -9.67 -8.37
C GLY A 151 -2.85 -9.42 -7.01
N ALA A 152 -4.00 -10.05 -6.73
CA ALA A 152 -4.65 -9.97 -5.42
C ALA A 152 -3.81 -10.63 -4.31
N ASN A 153 -3.00 -11.62 -4.69
CA ASN A 153 -2.01 -12.28 -3.84
C ASN A 153 -0.94 -12.92 -4.74
N GLU A 154 0.13 -13.42 -4.12
CA GLU A 154 1.27 -14.01 -4.82
C GLU A 154 0.91 -15.18 -5.75
N LYS A 155 -0.05 -16.04 -5.36
CA LYS A 155 -0.45 -17.21 -6.16
C LYS A 155 -1.19 -16.83 -7.44
N LYS A 156 -1.74 -15.61 -7.51
CA LYS A 156 -2.52 -15.11 -8.64
C LYS A 156 -1.89 -13.84 -9.22
N MET A 157 -0.57 -13.76 -9.21
CA MET A 157 0.16 -12.67 -9.86
C MET A 157 0.21 -12.88 -11.37
N LYS A 158 -0.16 -11.84 -12.10
CA LYS A 158 0.09 -11.69 -13.53
C LYS A 158 1.40 -10.94 -13.71
N ILE A 159 2.21 -11.43 -14.64
CA ILE A 159 3.46 -10.80 -15.03
C ILE A 159 3.18 -9.94 -16.27
N TYR A 160 3.75 -8.75 -16.27
CA TYR A 160 3.72 -7.78 -17.34
C TYR A 160 5.14 -7.32 -17.62
N LYS A 161 5.50 -7.22 -18.90
CA LYS A 161 6.82 -6.74 -19.32
C LYS A 161 6.74 -5.31 -19.83
N VAL A 162 7.73 -4.50 -19.47
CA VAL A 162 7.85 -3.14 -19.99
C VAL A 162 7.99 -3.17 -21.52
N LYS A 163 7.19 -2.35 -22.21
CA LYS A 163 7.13 -2.18 -23.67
C LYS A 163 6.43 -3.28 -24.48
N GLU A 164 6.28 -4.50 -23.97
CA GLU A 164 5.66 -5.60 -24.73
C GLU A 164 4.15 -5.71 -24.52
N ASP A 165 3.67 -5.39 -23.32
CA ASP A 165 2.25 -5.50 -22.99
C ASP A 165 1.58 -4.12 -23.07
N ASN A 166 0.49 -3.98 -23.82
CA ASN A 166 -0.28 -2.72 -23.92
C ASN A 166 -0.92 -2.33 -22.56
N TYR A 167 -0.15 -1.70 -21.70
CA TYR A 167 -0.55 -1.07 -20.45
C TYR A 167 0.00 0.36 -20.39
N TYR A 168 -0.63 1.21 -19.59
CA TYR A 168 -0.19 2.59 -19.40
C TYR A 168 -0.16 2.95 -17.91
N PHE A 169 0.80 3.79 -17.55
CA PHE A 169 0.84 4.45 -16.25
C PHE A 169 0.24 5.83 -16.39
N ASP A 170 -0.77 6.10 -15.58
CA ASP A 170 -1.43 7.40 -15.52
C ASP A 170 -1.10 8.07 -14.18
N PHE A 171 -0.71 9.34 -14.20
CA PHE A 171 -0.41 10.08 -12.98
C PHE A 171 -1.53 11.09 -12.71
N LYS A 172 -2.21 10.94 -11.58
CA LYS A 172 -3.23 11.91 -11.14
C LYS A 172 -2.69 12.78 -10.02
N LYS A 173 -2.51 14.08 -10.31
CA LYS A 173 -2.04 15.09 -9.36
C LYS A 173 -2.92 15.18 -8.10
N GLU A 174 -4.24 15.11 -8.27
CA GLU A 174 -5.23 15.19 -7.16
C GLU A 174 -5.02 14.11 -6.09
N ASN A 175 -4.62 12.91 -6.50
CA ASN A 175 -4.41 11.78 -5.59
C ASN A 175 -2.94 11.56 -5.22
N ASN A 176 -2.03 12.38 -5.76
CA ASN A 176 -0.57 12.22 -5.66
C ASN A 176 -0.13 10.74 -5.79
N ALA A 177 -0.61 10.08 -6.84
CA ALA A 177 -0.42 8.65 -7.04
C ALA A 177 -0.36 8.28 -8.53
N TYR A 178 0.32 7.17 -8.81
CA TYR A 178 0.31 6.54 -10.13
C TYR A 178 -0.78 5.49 -10.21
N PHE A 179 -1.31 5.30 -11.40
CA PHE A 179 -2.40 4.38 -11.69
C PHE A 179 -1.93 3.44 -12.80
N PHE A 180 -1.75 2.16 -12.45
CA PHE A 180 -1.43 1.13 -13.43
C PHE A 180 -2.72 0.63 -14.08
N LYS A 181 -2.85 0.79 -15.41
CA LYS A 181 -4.06 0.46 -16.16
C LYS A 181 -3.73 -0.36 -17.42
N ARG A 182 -4.59 -1.33 -17.75
CA ARG A 182 -4.49 -2.12 -18.99
C ARG A 182 -5.28 -1.43 -20.13
N ASN A 183 -4.73 -1.40 -21.34
CA ASN A 183 -5.28 -0.62 -22.46
C ASN A 183 -6.64 -1.17 -22.99
N LYS A 184 -6.93 -2.48 -22.86
CA LYS A 184 -8.23 -3.06 -23.27
C LYS A 184 -9.31 -2.95 -22.18
N LYS A 185 -10.23 -2.00 -22.38
CA LYS A 185 -11.47 -1.65 -21.65
C LYS A 185 -11.29 -0.90 -20.31
N LYS A 186 -11.80 0.34 -20.31
CA LYS A 186 -11.76 1.41 -19.28
C LYS A 186 -12.11 1.04 -17.81
N ASN A 187 -12.52 -0.18 -17.47
CA ASN A 187 -13.08 -0.48 -16.15
C ASN A 187 -12.52 -1.75 -15.47
N ARG A 188 -11.33 -2.25 -15.84
CA ARG A 188 -10.76 -3.43 -15.16
C ARG A 188 -9.45 -3.07 -14.46
N ALA A 189 -9.51 -3.06 -13.12
CA ALA A 189 -8.39 -3.07 -12.19
C ALA A 189 -7.34 -1.98 -12.40
N THR A 190 -7.64 -0.77 -11.93
CA THR A 190 -6.60 0.23 -11.72
C THR A 190 -5.94 0.00 -10.37
N ILE A 191 -4.63 -0.27 -10.37
CA ILE A 191 -3.86 -0.32 -9.12
C ILE A 191 -3.29 1.06 -8.86
N ILE A 192 -3.59 1.58 -7.67
CA ILE A 192 -3.08 2.87 -7.19
C ILE A 192 -1.76 2.59 -6.49
N ILE A 193 -0.72 3.26 -6.94
CA ILE A 193 0.64 3.18 -6.43
C ILE A 193 0.95 4.53 -5.76
N PRO A 194 1.16 4.55 -4.44
CA PRO A 194 1.36 5.78 -3.69
C PRO A 194 2.65 6.48 -4.11
N ARG A 195 2.62 7.81 -4.28
CA ARG A 195 3.84 8.62 -4.48
C ARG A 195 4.40 9.16 -3.16
N ASN A 196 3.68 9.04 -2.05
CA ASN A 196 4.10 9.54 -0.74
C ASN A 196 5.11 8.63 0.00
N VAL A 197 5.80 7.77 -0.74
CA VAL A 197 6.91 6.94 -0.23
C VAL A 197 8.16 7.80 -0.04
N ILE A 198 8.79 7.69 1.13
CA ILE A 198 10.03 8.39 1.47
C ILE A 198 11.26 7.48 1.36
N TYR A 199 11.11 6.18 1.61
CA TYR A 199 12.15 5.17 1.39
C TYR A 199 11.56 3.91 0.74
N PRO A 200 12.32 3.20 -0.11
CA PRO A 200 13.68 3.52 -0.51
C PRO A 200 13.73 4.79 -1.40
N ILE A 201 14.85 5.51 -1.38
CA ILE A 201 14.96 6.85 -2.01
C ILE A 201 14.66 6.77 -3.52
N TYR A 202 15.10 5.70 -4.18
CA TYR A 202 14.90 5.48 -5.61
C TYR A 202 13.43 5.26 -6.01
N TYR A 203 12.52 5.05 -5.05
CA TYR A 203 11.14 4.64 -5.33
C TYR A 203 10.41 5.57 -6.29
N LYS A 204 10.48 6.88 -6.05
CA LYS A 204 9.78 7.90 -6.85
C LYS A 204 10.38 8.01 -8.25
N GLU A 205 11.71 8.08 -8.32
CA GLU A 205 12.46 8.15 -9.57
C GLU A 205 12.07 6.99 -10.51
N LYS A 206 11.99 5.77 -9.97
CA LYS A 206 11.66 4.59 -10.76
C LYS A 206 10.21 4.52 -11.21
N LEU A 207 9.29 5.14 -10.46
CA LEU A 207 7.91 5.33 -10.94
C LEU A 207 7.81 6.40 -12.03
N ASP A 208 8.57 7.49 -11.91
CA ASP A 208 8.65 8.52 -12.95
C ASP A 208 9.25 7.95 -14.26
N GLU A 209 10.30 7.13 -14.16
CA GLU A 209 10.85 6.39 -15.32
C GLU A 209 9.81 5.49 -15.97
N LEU A 210 9.07 4.69 -15.19
CA LEU A 210 8.00 3.82 -15.71
C LEU A 210 6.89 4.62 -16.39
N TYR A 211 6.51 5.76 -15.80
CA TYR A 211 5.50 6.65 -16.36
C TYR A 211 5.92 7.17 -17.74
N ASN A 212 7.13 7.71 -17.84
CA ASN A 212 7.67 8.25 -19.10
C ASN A 212 7.76 7.16 -20.18
N LEU A 213 8.31 5.99 -19.82
CA LEU A 213 8.41 4.85 -20.74
C LEU A 213 7.05 4.40 -21.29
N SER A 214 5.99 4.51 -20.50
CA SER A 214 4.65 4.12 -20.94
C SER A 214 3.99 5.16 -21.87
N ASN A 215 4.27 6.45 -21.67
CA ASN A 215 3.67 7.53 -22.47
C ASN A 215 4.39 7.76 -23.80
N ASP A 216 5.72 7.59 -23.85
CA ASP A 216 6.48 7.60 -25.11
C ASP A 216 5.93 6.58 -26.13
N ILE A 217 5.37 5.47 -25.65
CA ILE A 217 4.73 4.46 -26.49
C ILE A 217 3.36 4.93 -26.97
N ALA A 218 2.55 5.52 -26.09
CA ALA A 218 1.21 6.00 -26.42
C ALA A 218 1.24 7.11 -27.48
N ASP A 219 2.28 7.94 -27.49
CA ASP A 219 2.43 9.00 -28.50
C ASP A 219 2.97 8.46 -29.83
N LYS A 220 3.80 7.41 -29.82
CA LYS A 220 4.21 6.71 -31.06
C LYS A 220 3.07 5.93 -31.71
N GLU A 221 2.21 5.28 -30.92
CA GLU A 221 1.03 4.56 -31.45
C GLU A 221 -0.04 5.50 -32.04
N LYS A 222 -0.05 6.79 -31.71
CA LYS A 222 -0.94 7.79 -32.31
C LYS A 222 -0.43 8.42 -33.60
N GLN A 223 0.87 8.28 -33.88
CA GLN A 223 1.54 8.84 -35.06
C GLN A 223 1.60 7.85 -36.24
N LEU A 224 1.24 6.58 -36.00
CA LEU A 224 1.07 5.51 -37.00
C LEU A 224 -0.42 5.37 -37.36
#